data_AF-A0A4Q9RRP9-F1
#
_entry.id   AF-A0A4Q9RRP9-F1
#
_cell.length_a   1.000
_cell.length_b   1.000
_cell.length_c   1.000
_cell.angle_alpha   90.00
_cell.angle_beta   90.00
_cell.angle_gamma   90.00
#
_symmetry.space_group_name_H-M   'P 1'
#
loop_
_entity.id
_entity.type
_entity.pdbx_description
1 polymer ?
#
loop_
_entity_poly.entity_id
_entity_poly.type
_entity_poly.pdbx_seq_one_letter_code
_entity_poly.pdbx_strand_id
1 'polypeptide(L)'
;MLKKIFNLVYDVLIFISNLTGFSYKEVNIIIWYIIIPLFWCILIDKIIKRHYLKIAFTLIVVIALLSVKSFSEFSNQLFDASADFLRSFNGVGSNYTTSSVVICVVIPIAISIYLIKKAFKKES
;
A
#
# COMPACT_ATOMS: atom_id res chain seq x y z
N MET A 1 14.29 -17.17 -1.24
CA MET A 1 13.90 -16.09 -2.16
C MET A 1 12.97 -15.08 -1.48
N LEU A 2 11.82 -15.49 -0.94
CA LEU A 2 10.87 -14.61 -0.24
C LEU A 2 11.50 -13.79 0.90
N LYS A 3 12.34 -14.38 1.75
CA LYS A 3 13.08 -13.64 2.79
C LYS A 3 13.96 -12.51 2.23
N LYS A 4 14.58 -12.70 1.06
CA LYS A 4 15.40 -11.65 0.42
C LYS A 4 14.51 -10.49 -0.07
N ILE A 5 13.35 -10.80 -0.65
CA ILE A 5 12.38 -9.79 -1.08
C ILE A 5 11.83 -9.03 0.13
N PHE A 6 11.49 -9.75 1.21
CA PHE A 6 11.05 -9.15 2.45
C PHE A 6 12.08 -8.19 3.03
N ASN A 7 13.34 -8.63 3.12
CA ASN A 7 14.42 -7.79 3.62
C ASN A 7 14.66 -6.58 2.72
N LEU A 8 14.64 -6.74 1.40
CA LEU A 8 14.76 -5.62 0.46
C LEU A 8 13.65 -4.57 0.68
N VAL A 9 12.40 -5.02 0.79
CA VAL A 9 11.26 -4.12 1.06
C VAL A 9 11.44 -3.43 2.41
N TYR A 10 11.84 -4.17 3.43
CA TYR A 10 12.12 -3.63 4.76
C TYR A 10 13.22 -2.56 4.72
N ASP A 11 14.35 -2.83 4.05
CA ASP A 11 15.48 -1.91 3.92
C ASP A 11 15.06 -0.61 3.21
N VAL A 12 14.25 -0.72 2.14
CA VAL A 12 13.69 0.44 1.43
C VAL A 12 12.77 1.26 2.35
N LEU A 13 11.92 0.61 3.14
CA LEU A 13 11.05 1.31 4.09
C LEU A 13 11.85 2.01 5.18
N ILE A 14 12.87 1.35 5.72
CA ILE A 14 13.77 1.94 6.73
C ILE A 14 14.54 3.13 6.13
N PHE A 15 15.00 3.01 4.89
CA PHE A 15 15.63 4.13 4.19
C PHE A 15 14.69 5.33 4.08
N ILE A 16 13.43 5.12 3.67
CA ILE A 16 12.42 6.18 3.60
C ILE A 16 12.11 6.75 4.99
N SER A 17 12.02 5.89 6.01
CA SER A 17 11.80 6.28 7.40
C SER A 17 12.91 7.23 7.89
N ASN A 18 14.17 6.88 7.64
CA ASN A 18 15.32 7.71 7.99
C ASN A 18 15.35 9.05 7.23
N LEU A 19 14.89 9.07 5.97
CA LEU A 19 14.85 10.30 5.16
C LEU A 19 13.73 11.26 5.55
N THR A 20 12.58 10.71 5.95
CA THR A 20 11.35 11.51 6.18
C THR A 20 11.13 11.87 7.64
N GLY A 21 11.78 11.16 8.57
CA GLY A 21 11.52 11.28 10.01
C GLY A 21 10.28 10.54 10.49
N PHE A 22 9.49 9.95 9.58
CA PHE A 22 8.41 9.04 9.95
C PHE A 22 8.95 7.70 10.42
N SER A 23 8.26 7.06 11.35
CA SER A 23 8.55 5.69 11.77
C SER A 23 8.29 4.68 10.65
N TYR A 24 8.91 3.50 10.76
CA TYR A 24 8.68 2.39 9.84
C TYR A 24 7.18 2.07 9.64
N LYS A 25 6.39 2.08 10.72
CA LYS A 25 4.95 1.78 10.66
C LYS A 25 4.18 2.86 9.90
N GLU A 26 4.49 4.13 10.14
CA GLU A 26 3.91 5.27 9.42
C GLU A 26 4.24 5.21 7.93
N VAL A 27 5.51 4.98 7.57
CA VAL A 27 5.92 4.81 6.17
C VAL A 27 5.17 3.64 5.53
N ASN A 28 5.02 2.53 6.24
CA ASN A 28 4.26 1.38 5.76
C ASN A 28 2.81 1.78 5.43
N ILE A 29 2.11 2.44 6.35
CA ILE A 29 0.75 2.92 6.10
C ILE A 29 0.71 3.88 4.90
N ILE A 30 1.64 4.83 4.80
CA ILE A 30 1.69 5.77 3.67
C ILE A 30 1.84 5.02 2.34
N ILE A 31 2.80 4.09 2.22
CA ILE A 31 3.04 3.36 0.98
C ILE A 31 1.83 2.53 0.58
N TRP A 32 1.34 1.67 1.48
CA TRP A 32 0.34 0.66 1.14
C TRP A 32 -1.10 1.14 1.19
N TYR A 33 -1.43 2.13 2.02
CA TYR A 33 -2.80 2.65 2.15
C TYR A 33 -3.03 3.96 1.41
N ILE A 34 -1.97 4.71 1.06
CA ILE A 34 -2.11 6.01 0.38
C ILE A 34 -1.51 5.95 -1.03
N ILE A 35 -0.20 5.71 -1.16
CA ILE A 35 0.50 5.88 -2.44
C ILE A 35 0.06 4.83 -3.47
N ILE A 36 0.10 3.54 -3.12
CA ILE A 36 -0.28 2.46 -4.05
C ILE A 36 -1.76 2.58 -4.47
N PRO A 37 -2.72 2.75 -3.56
CA PRO A 37 -4.12 2.91 -3.95
C PRO A 37 -4.37 4.18 -4.77
N LEU A 38 -3.75 5.31 -4.42
CA LEU A 38 -3.85 6.54 -5.23
C LEU A 38 -3.32 6.32 -6.64
N PHE A 39 -2.20 5.61 -6.79
CA PHE A 39 -1.66 5.24 -8.09
C PHE A 39 -2.67 4.42 -8.90
N TRP A 40 -3.36 3.45 -8.29
CA TRP A 40 -4.43 2.73 -8.96
C TRP A 40 -5.62 3.62 -9.33
N CYS A 41 -6.06 4.52 -8.45
CA CYS A 41 -7.12 5.47 -8.77
C CYS A 41 -6.76 6.32 -9.99
N ILE A 42 -5.51 6.78 -10.11
CA ILE A 42 -5.03 7.53 -11.29
C ILE A 42 -5.10 6.68 -12.57
N LEU A 43 -4.66 5.41 -12.51
CA LEU A 43 -4.73 4.51 -13.66
C LEU A 43 -6.17 4.19 -14.06
N ILE A 44 -7.06 3.96 -13.10
CA ILE A 44 -8.47 3.69 -13.35
C ILE A 44 -9.17 4.93 -13.94
N ASP A 45 -8.90 6.11 -13.39
CA ASP A 45 -9.39 7.37 -13.94
C ASP A 45 -8.99 7.55 -15.41
N LYS A 46 -7.74 7.19 -15.75
CA LYS A 46 -7.26 7.20 -17.13
C LYS A 46 -8.03 6.19 -18.02
N ILE A 47 -8.30 5.00 -17.51
CA ILE A 47 -9.09 3.97 -18.22
C ILE A 47 -10.52 4.45 -18.48
N ILE A 48 -11.15 5.11 -17.50
CA ILE A 48 -12.55 5.56 -17.57
C ILE A 48 -12.66 6.94 -18.25
N LYS A 49 -11.53 7.62 -18.52
CA LYS A 49 -11.45 9.01 -19.04
C LYS A 49 -12.20 10.01 -18.13
N ARG A 50 -12.15 9.79 -16.81
CA ARG A 50 -12.76 10.64 -15.77
C ARG A 50 -11.74 10.95 -14.68
N HIS A 51 -12.04 11.92 -13.81
CA HIS A 51 -11.13 12.34 -12.73
C HIS A 51 -11.69 12.10 -11.32
N TYR A 52 -12.84 11.44 -11.21
CA TYR A 52 -13.57 11.36 -9.95
C TYR A 52 -12.88 10.45 -8.91
N LEU A 53 -12.23 9.35 -9.32
CA LEU A 53 -11.68 8.41 -8.35
C LEU A 53 -10.48 8.98 -7.61
N LYS A 54 -9.51 9.58 -8.32
CA LYS A 54 -8.35 10.16 -7.63
C LYS A 54 -8.76 11.35 -6.74
N ILE A 55 -9.75 12.14 -7.16
CA ILE A 55 -10.24 13.28 -6.37
C ILE A 55 -10.95 12.78 -5.11
N ALA A 56 -11.90 11.84 -5.26
CA ALA A 56 -12.62 11.27 -4.14
C ALA A 56 -11.67 10.57 -3.15
N PHE A 57 -10.71 9.78 -3.67
CA PHE A 57 -9.72 9.11 -2.84
C PHE A 57 -8.85 10.10 -2.06
N THR A 58 -8.30 11.12 -2.73
CA THR A 58 -7.50 12.17 -2.06
C THR A 58 -8.33 12.90 -1.01
N LEU A 59 -9.60 13.22 -1.29
CA LEU A 59 -10.48 13.87 -0.32
C LEU A 59 -10.70 12.99 0.92
N ILE A 60 -10.96 11.69 0.73
CA ILE A 60 -11.13 10.74 1.83
C ILE A 60 -9.84 10.66 2.66
N VAL A 61 -8.67 10.56 2.02
CA VAL A 61 -7.38 10.53 2.73
C VAL A 61 -7.16 11.81 3.52
N VAL A 62 -7.40 12.99 2.93
CA VAL A 62 -7.25 14.27 3.64
C VAL A 62 -8.20 14.35 4.84
N ILE A 63 -9.48 13.99 4.67
CA ILE A 63 -10.45 13.98 5.76
C ILE A 63 -10.02 13.00 6.87
N ALA A 64 -9.58 11.79 6.51
CA ALA A 64 -9.10 10.81 7.48
C ALA A 64 -7.88 11.34 8.25
N LEU A 65 -6.91 11.94 7.57
CA LEU A 65 -5.71 12.52 8.19
C LEU A 65 -6.03 13.71 9.09
N LEU A 66 -7.03 14.53 8.75
CA LEU A 66 -7.48 15.64 9.60
C LEU A 66 -8.34 15.17 10.79
N SER A 67 -8.96 14.00 10.70
CA SER A 67 -9.81 13.44 11.76
C SER A 67 -9.01 12.71 12.84
N VAL A 68 -7.78 12.29 12.54
CA VAL A 68 -6.92 11.61 13.52
C VAL A 68 -6.18 12.62 14.39
N LYS A 69 -6.23 12.42 15.71
CA LYS A 69 -5.53 13.29 16.69
C LYS A 69 -4.01 13.12 16.62
N SER A 70 -3.57 11.89 16.37
CA SER A 70 -2.16 11.53 16.24
C SER A 70 -2.03 10.57 15.07
N PHE A 71 -1.33 11.01 14.02
CA PHE A 71 -1.03 10.16 12.86
C PHE A 71 -0.20 8.93 13.27
N SER A 72 0.66 9.09 14.27
CA SER A 72 1.49 8.00 14.79
C SER A 72 0.66 6.92 15.47
N GLU A 73 -0.28 7.30 16.35
CA GLU A 73 -1.18 6.34 17.00
C GLU A 73 -2.07 5.62 15.99
N PHE A 74 -2.65 6.37 15.05
CA PHE A 74 -3.45 5.81 13.96
C PHE A 74 -2.64 4.80 13.14
N SER A 75 -1.42 5.17 12.74
CA SER A 75 -0.55 4.31 11.95
C SER A 75 -0.12 3.06 12.72
N ASN A 76 0.15 3.18 14.01
CA ASN A 76 0.49 2.04 14.87
C ASN A 76 -0.67 1.05 14.96
N GLN A 77 -1.88 1.53 15.24
CA GLN A 77 -3.08 0.69 15.33
C GLN A 77 -3.39 0.00 14.00
N LEU A 78 -3.35 0.74 12.89
CA LEU A 78 -3.64 0.19 11.57
C LEU A 78 -2.56 -0.81 11.13
N PHE A 79 -1.29 -0.54 11.43
CA PHE A 79 -0.19 -1.47 11.17
C PHE A 79 -0.33 -2.75 11.98
N ASP A 80 -0.62 -2.64 13.28
CA ASP A 80 -0.75 -3.81 14.15
C ASP A 80 -1.94 -4.69 13.74
N ALA A 81 -3.08 -4.08 13.41
CA ALA A 81 -4.23 -4.79 12.83
C ALA A 81 -3.89 -5.47 11.49
N SER A 82 -3.11 -4.81 10.63
CA SER A 82 -2.64 -5.39 9.37
C SER A 82 -1.67 -6.55 9.60
N ALA A 83 -0.78 -6.43 10.58
CA ALA A 83 0.16 -7.48 10.93
C ALA A 83 -0.57 -8.69 11.51
N ASP A 84 -1.59 -8.49 12.33
CA ASP A 84 -2.44 -9.56 12.86
C ASP A 84 -3.24 -10.25 11.78
N PHE A 85 -3.80 -9.49 10.82
CA PHE A 85 -4.40 -10.07 9.63
C PHE A 85 -3.42 -10.95 8.85
N LEU A 86 -2.18 -10.50 8.63
CA LEU A 86 -1.16 -11.30 7.94
C LEU A 86 -0.75 -12.55 8.73
N ARG A 87 -0.68 -12.46 10.06
CA ARG A 87 -0.40 -13.59 10.96
C ARG A 87 -1.57 -14.57 11.04
N SER A 88 -2.81 -14.15 10.81
CA SER A 88 -3.97 -15.05 10.81
C SER A 88 -3.83 -16.18 9.77
N PHE A 89 -3.14 -15.91 8.66
CA PHE A 89 -2.81 -16.91 7.64
C PHE A 89 -1.81 -17.98 8.11
N ASN A 90 -1.12 -17.77 9.24
CA ASN A 90 -0.30 -18.82 9.84
C ASN A 90 -1.14 -20.03 10.23
N GLY A 91 -2.42 -19.83 10.59
CA GLY A 91 -3.37 -20.91 10.86
C GLY A 91 -3.71 -21.77 9.63
N VAL A 92 -3.43 -21.27 8.42
CA VAL A 92 -3.66 -21.96 7.14
C VAL A 92 -2.34 -22.49 6.56
N GLY A 93 -1.29 -22.60 7.38
CA GLY A 93 0.02 -23.13 6.98
C GLY A 93 0.96 -22.13 6.28
N SER A 94 0.61 -20.83 6.26
CA SER A 94 1.52 -19.78 5.81
C SER A 94 2.46 -19.33 6.94
N ASN A 95 3.34 -18.37 6.65
CA ASN A 95 4.06 -17.60 7.67
C ASN A 95 3.98 -16.10 7.37
N TYR A 96 4.16 -15.27 8.40
CA TYR A 96 4.08 -13.81 8.27
C TYR A 96 4.90 -13.27 7.10
N THR A 97 6.17 -13.67 6.97
CA THR A 97 7.05 -13.22 5.87
C THR A 97 6.48 -13.55 4.49
N THR A 98 5.92 -14.74 4.32
CA THR A 98 5.33 -15.18 3.05
C THR A 98 4.05 -14.41 2.77
N SER A 99 3.15 -14.31 3.75
CA SER A 99 1.91 -13.53 3.64
C SER A 99 2.20 -12.06 3.32
N SER A 100 3.18 -11.44 3.98
CA SER A 100 3.62 -10.07 3.71
C SER A 100 4.11 -9.90 2.28
N VAL A 101 5.01 -10.77 1.80
CA VAL A 101 5.52 -10.64 0.43
C VAL A 101 4.41 -10.85 -0.60
N VAL A 102 3.54 -11.83 -0.40
CA VAL A 102 2.44 -12.09 -1.34
C VAL A 102 1.45 -10.91 -1.36
N ILE A 103 0.97 -10.47 -0.20
CA ILE A 103 -0.10 -9.48 -0.10
C ILE A 103 0.42 -8.05 -0.33
N CYS A 104 1.61 -7.71 0.14
CA CYS A 104 2.14 -6.35 0.05
C CYS A 104 3.01 -6.12 -1.21
N VAL A 105 3.43 -7.18 -1.91
CA VAL A 105 4.31 -7.03 -3.10
C VAL A 105 3.72 -7.71 -4.32
N VAL A 106 3.47 -9.02 -4.27
CA VAL A 106 3.05 -9.79 -5.45
C VAL A 106 1.68 -9.33 -5.96
N ILE A 107 0.68 -9.27 -5.08
CA ILE A 107 -0.67 -8.84 -5.45
C ILE A 107 -0.67 -7.39 -5.96
N PRO A 108 -0.05 -6.42 -5.26
CA PRO A 108 -0.03 -5.04 -5.74
C PRO A 108 0.68 -4.88 -7.09
N ILE A 109 1.78 -5.59 -7.33
CA ILE A 109 2.47 -5.59 -8.62
C ILE A 109 1.56 -6.16 -9.71
N ALA A 110 0.88 -7.28 -9.47
CA ALA A 110 -0.01 -7.88 -10.44
C ALA A 110 -1.17 -6.93 -10.84
N ILE A 111 -1.81 -6.30 -9.84
CA ILE A 111 -2.86 -5.29 -10.06
C ILE A 111 -2.30 -4.11 -10.86
N SER A 112 -1.14 -3.60 -10.48
CA SER A 112 -0.50 -2.46 -11.13
C SER A 112 -0.18 -2.76 -12.59
N ILE A 113 0.39 -3.92 -12.90
CA ILE A 113 0.66 -4.35 -14.28
C ILE A 113 -0.64 -4.42 -15.09
N TYR A 114 -1.69 -5.02 -14.54
CA TYR A 114 -2.98 -5.12 -15.21
C TYR A 114 -3.57 -3.74 -15.52
N LEU A 115 -3.57 -2.84 -14.54
CA LEU A 115 -4.10 -1.48 -14.69
C LEU A 115 -3.27 -0.66 -15.68
N ILE A 116 -1.95 -0.73 -15.64
CA ILE A 116 -1.08 -0.04 -16.62
C ILE A 116 -1.37 -0.55 -18.03
N LYS A 117 -1.41 -1.86 -18.24
CA LYS A 117 -1.72 -2.43 -19.57
C LYS A 117 -3.05 -1.93 -20.11
N LYS A 118 -4.08 -1.87 -19.28
CA LYS A 118 -5.40 -1.39 -19.68
C LYS A 118 -5.42 0.13 -19.92
N ALA A 119 -4.74 0.91 -19.07
CA ALA A 119 -4.70 2.36 -19.16
C ALA A 119 -3.90 2.89 -20.37
N PHE A 120 -2.98 2.09 -20.91
CA PHE A 120 -2.15 2.44 -22.07
C PHE A 120 -2.42 1.57 -23.29
N LYS A 121 -3.43 0.69 -23.26
CA LYS A 121 -3.88 -0.02 -24.45
C LYS A 121 -4.41 1.00 -25.44
N LYS A 122 -3.72 1.16 -26.57
CA LYS A 122 -4.14 2.02 -27.68
C LYS A 122 -5.49 1.47 -28.19
N GLU A 123 -6.52 2.31 -28.23
CA GLU A 123 -7.73 2.02 -29.01
C GLU A 123 -7.27 2.01 -30.48
N SER A 124 -7.10 0.81 -31.04
CA SER A 124 -6.83 0.56 -32.45
C SER A 124 -8.14 0.43 -33.21
#